data_AF-A0A919TQW5-F1
#
_entry.id   AF-A0A919TQW5-F1
#
_cell.length_a   1.000
_cell.length_b   1.000
_cell.length_c   1.000
_cell.angle_alpha   90.00
_cell.angle_beta   90.00
_cell.angle_gamma   90.00
#
_symmetry.space_group_name_H-M   'P 1'
#
loop_
_entity.id
_entity.type
_entity.pdbx_description
1 polymer ?
#
loop_
_entity_poly.entity_id
_entity_poly.type
_entity_poly.pdbx_seq_one_letter_code
_entity_poly.pdbx_strand_id
1 'polypeptide(L)'
;MYLVPPMDDDPPPEYVVFVTGHLASLRAETNRLVGGDFEAAHLYLDVLTDVAGHWRRLHWWGRLTGKDTATAYLEKRLTQRTKQWRDEQIYEVDIRVLRTQTLSFAPAEAIRSSLALRKATVLPSTARSGAASMADAGIAWVKASRRSEWHRIGRLAVGSVLLVGGLIQYMSWLSASY
;
A
#
# COMPACT_ATOMS: atom_id res chain seq x y z
N MET A 1 15.72 -21.95 9.29
CA MET A 1 14.41 -21.75 9.94
C MET A 1 13.89 -20.38 9.49
N TYR A 2 12.91 -20.34 8.58
CA TYR A 2 12.45 -19.09 7.96
C TYR A 2 11.52 -18.33 8.92
N LEU A 3 11.96 -17.18 9.44
CA LEU A 3 11.18 -16.39 10.41
C LEU A 3 10.05 -15.55 9.78
N VAL A 4 10.05 -15.41 8.45
CA VAL A 4 8.98 -14.76 7.68
C VAL A 4 8.79 -15.59 6.40
N PRO A 5 7.62 -16.20 6.17
CA PRO A 5 7.34 -16.92 4.94
C PRO A 5 7.48 -15.96 3.75
N PRO A 6 8.02 -16.41 2.59
CA PRO A 6 7.99 -15.61 1.38
C PRO A 6 6.54 -15.17 1.10
N MET A 7 6.35 -13.90 0.75
CA MET A 7 5.09 -13.48 0.15
C MET A 7 5.03 -14.15 -1.21
N ASP A 8 3.94 -14.86 -1.49
CA ASP A 8 3.68 -15.42 -2.81
C ASP A 8 3.53 -14.27 -3.83
N ASP A 9 3.94 -14.52 -5.08
CA ASP A 9 3.89 -13.51 -6.16
C ASP A 9 2.46 -13.02 -6.44
N ASP A 10 1.48 -13.88 -6.22
CA ASP A 10 0.06 -13.57 -6.39
C ASP A 10 -0.59 -13.11 -5.08
N PRO A 11 -1.47 -12.08 -5.13
CA PRO A 11 -2.21 -11.63 -3.96
C PRO A 11 -3.21 -12.70 -3.49
N PRO A 12 -3.32 -12.95 -2.17
CA PRO A 12 -4.29 -13.89 -1.64
C PRO A 12 -5.72 -13.42 -1.95
N PRO A 13 -6.64 -14.35 -2.26
CA PRO A 13 -7.99 -14.00 -2.71
C PRO A 13 -8.76 -13.21 -1.64
N GLU A 14 -8.51 -13.47 -0.36
CA GLU A 14 -9.13 -12.73 0.74
C GLU A 14 -8.68 -11.26 0.78
N TYR A 15 -7.43 -10.98 0.40
CA TYR A 15 -6.94 -9.60 0.28
C TYR A 15 -7.63 -8.89 -0.89
N VAL A 16 -7.81 -9.56 -2.02
CA VAL A 16 -8.52 -8.97 -3.17
C VAL A 16 -9.96 -8.64 -2.81
N VAL A 17 -10.67 -9.52 -2.10
CA VAL A 17 -12.03 -9.27 -1.61
C VAL A 17 -12.07 -8.10 -0.61
N PHE A 18 -11.08 -8.01 0.27
CA PHE A 18 -10.96 -6.89 1.20
C PHE A 18 -10.76 -5.56 0.47
N VAL A 19 -9.85 -5.52 -0.51
CA VAL A 19 -9.58 -4.33 -1.31
C VAL A 19 -10.78 -3.94 -2.15
N THR A 20 -11.46 -4.89 -2.82
CA THR A 20 -12.64 -4.58 -3.62
C THR A 20 -13.76 -3.96 -2.78
N GLY A 21 -13.92 -4.39 -1.52
CA GLY A 21 -14.88 -3.80 -0.58
C GLY A 21 -14.51 -2.39 -0.10
N HIS A 22 -13.22 -2.10 0.11
CA HIS A 22 -12.78 -0.87 0.77
C HIS A 22 -12.23 0.22 -0.19
N LEU A 23 -11.88 -0.15 -1.42
CA LEU A 23 -11.18 0.74 -2.35
C LEU A 23 -11.99 1.98 -2.75
N ALA A 24 -13.30 1.83 -2.97
CA ALA A 24 -14.17 2.96 -3.30
C ALA A 24 -14.26 3.97 -2.14
N SER A 25 -14.42 3.48 -0.92
CA SER A 25 -14.46 4.31 0.29
C SER A 25 -13.11 4.99 0.53
N LEU A 26 -12.01 4.25 0.38
CA LEU A 26 -10.66 4.78 0.56
C LEU A 26 -10.33 5.89 -0.46
N ARG A 27 -10.73 5.72 -1.72
CA ARG A 27 -10.59 6.75 -2.77
C ARG A 27 -11.40 8.00 -2.47
N ALA A 28 -12.66 7.83 -2.05
CA ALA A 28 -13.49 8.97 -1.68
C ALA A 28 -12.89 9.75 -0.49
N GLU A 29 -12.40 9.03 0.51
CA GLU A 29 -11.82 9.61 1.71
C GLU A 29 -10.48 10.31 1.44
N THR A 30 -9.59 9.69 0.67
CA THR A 30 -8.32 10.32 0.25
C THR A 30 -8.56 11.55 -0.61
N ASN A 31 -9.49 11.48 -1.58
CA ASN A 31 -9.87 12.65 -2.38
C ASN A 31 -10.44 13.77 -1.51
N ARG A 32 -11.24 13.45 -0.50
CA ARG A 32 -11.77 14.44 0.45
C ARG A 32 -10.66 15.10 1.26
N LEU A 33 -9.66 14.33 1.70
CA LEU A 33 -8.59 14.80 2.59
C LEU A 33 -7.51 15.62 1.86
N VAL A 34 -7.29 15.34 0.58
CA VAL A 34 -6.23 15.95 -0.25
C VAL A 34 -6.78 16.95 -1.27
N GLY A 35 -8.10 17.00 -1.47
CA GLY A 35 -8.74 17.95 -2.40
C GLY A 35 -8.83 17.46 -3.85
N GLY A 36 -8.71 16.14 -4.09
CA GLY A 36 -8.89 15.53 -5.41
C GLY A 36 -7.69 15.61 -6.36
N ASP A 37 -6.51 15.92 -5.85
CA ASP A 37 -5.27 16.02 -6.64
C ASP A 37 -4.63 14.64 -6.92
N PHE A 38 -3.64 14.57 -7.83
CA PHE A 38 -2.84 13.38 -8.15
C PHE A 38 -2.19 12.74 -6.92
N GLU A 39 -1.95 13.52 -5.87
CA GLU A 39 -1.45 13.06 -4.57
C GLU A 39 -2.44 12.12 -3.86
N ALA A 40 -3.75 12.30 -4.05
CA ALA A 40 -4.76 11.40 -3.48
C ALA A 40 -4.61 9.98 -4.02
N ALA A 41 -4.25 9.84 -5.30
CA ALA A 41 -4.04 8.56 -5.94
C ALA A 41 -2.83 7.81 -5.38
N HIS A 42 -1.76 8.53 -5.09
CA HIS A 42 -0.54 7.97 -4.50
C HIS A 42 -0.76 7.60 -3.03
N LEU A 43 -1.46 8.44 -2.27
CA LEU A 43 -1.75 8.20 -0.86
C LEU A 43 -2.56 6.92 -0.63
N TYR A 44 -3.63 6.69 -1.40
CA TYR A 44 -4.40 5.46 -1.22
C TYR A 44 -3.57 4.23 -1.59
N LEU A 45 -2.76 4.31 -2.65
CA LEU A 45 -1.96 3.18 -3.12
C LEU A 45 -0.86 2.81 -2.13
N ASP A 46 -0.24 3.81 -1.49
CA ASP A 46 0.75 3.58 -0.44
C ASP A 46 0.14 2.97 0.82
N VAL A 47 -1.06 3.42 1.22
CA VAL A 47 -1.80 2.78 2.33
C VAL A 47 -2.12 1.33 2.00
N LEU A 48 -2.59 1.03 0.79
CA LEU A 48 -2.85 -0.36 0.35
C LEU A 48 -1.58 -1.21 0.34
N THR A 49 -0.44 -0.63 -0.07
CA THR A 49 0.87 -1.29 -0.07
C THR A 49 1.31 -1.64 1.36
N ASP A 50 1.12 -0.72 2.31
CA ASP A 50 1.44 -0.98 3.72
C ASP A 50 0.53 -2.05 4.33
N VAL A 51 -0.76 -2.07 3.96
CA VAL A 51 -1.70 -3.12 4.37
C VAL A 51 -1.28 -4.47 3.76
N ALA A 52 -0.93 -4.51 2.47
CA ALA A 52 -0.46 -5.72 1.79
C ALA A 52 0.77 -6.32 2.51
N GLY A 53 1.76 -5.49 2.85
CA GLY A 53 2.96 -5.95 3.55
C GLY A 53 2.69 -6.50 4.95
N HIS A 54 1.59 -6.09 5.60
CA HIS A 54 1.19 -6.57 6.93
C HIS A 54 0.04 -7.58 6.89
N TRP A 55 -0.46 -7.94 5.71
CA TRP A 55 -1.69 -8.71 5.53
C TRP A 55 -1.67 -10.03 6.29
N ARG A 56 -0.60 -10.82 6.15
CA ARG A 56 -0.48 -12.14 6.81
C ARG A 56 -0.54 -12.05 8.33
N ARG A 57 0.03 -10.98 8.90
CA ARG A 57 -0.05 -10.69 10.34
C ARG A 57 -1.47 -10.25 10.68
N LEU A 58 -2.03 -9.25 10.01
CA LEU A 58 -3.38 -8.74 10.30
C LEU A 58 -4.44 -9.83 10.19
N HIS A 59 -4.39 -10.67 9.17
CA HIS A 59 -5.31 -11.79 9.00
C HIS A 59 -5.19 -12.83 10.13
N TRP A 60 -3.96 -13.14 10.57
CA TRP A 60 -3.75 -14.02 11.71
C TRP A 60 -4.29 -13.44 13.02
N TRP A 61 -4.07 -12.14 13.25
CA TRP A 61 -4.61 -11.43 14.42
C TRP A 61 -6.13 -11.29 14.37
N GLY A 62 -6.71 -11.09 13.18
CA GLY A 62 -8.15 -11.09 12.95
C GLY A 62 -8.79 -12.44 13.28
N ARG A 63 -8.15 -13.56 12.89
CA ARG A 63 -8.60 -14.90 13.27
C ARG A 63 -8.56 -15.15 14.77
N LEU A 64 -7.55 -14.63 15.46
CA LEU A 64 -7.41 -14.78 16.91
C LEU A 64 -8.40 -13.93 17.70
N THR A 65 -8.69 -12.72 17.21
CA THR A 65 -9.47 -11.71 17.97
C THR A 65 -10.94 -11.66 17.55
N GLY A 66 -11.30 -12.27 16.42
CA GLY A 66 -12.65 -12.19 15.84
C GLY A 66 -13.07 -10.77 15.42
N LYS A 67 -12.12 -9.84 15.37
CA LYS A 67 -12.35 -8.42 15.05
C LYS A 67 -11.72 -8.08 13.70
N ASP A 68 -12.32 -7.13 13.01
CA ASP A 68 -11.81 -6.59 11.74
C ASP A 68 -10.60 -5.67 11.97
N THR A 69 -9.48 -6.30 12.32
CA THR A 69 -8.20 -5.64 12.57
C THR A 69 -7.59 -5.05 11.31
N ALA A 70 -7.96 -5.56 10.12
CA ALA A 70 -7.49 -5.05 8.84
C ALA A 70 -8.09 -3.67 8.55
N THR A 71 -9.40 -3.50 8.74
CA THR A 71 -10.08 -2.21 8.56
C THR A 71 -9.57 -1.17 9.56
N ALA A 72 -9.47 -1.54 10.84
CA ALA A 72 -8.93 -0.63 11.86
C ALA A 72 -7.47 -0.21 11.57
N TYR A 73 -6.65 -1.12 11.02
CA TYR A 73 -5.28 -0.80 10.63
C TYR A 73 -5.24 0.13 9.41
N LEU A 74 -6.11 -0.09 8.43
CA LEU A 74 -6.24 0.74 7.24
C LEU A 74 -6.63 2.18 7.62
N GLU A 75 -7.64 2.37 8.48
CA GLU A 75 -8.03 3.70 8.97
C GLU A 75 -6.91 4.40 9.75
N LYS A 76 -6.22 3.66 10.63
CA LYS A 76 -5.08 4.17 11.38
C LYS A 76 -3.96 4.63 10.45
N ARG A 77 -3.64 3.84 9.43
CA ARG A 77 -2.60 4.17 8.45
C ARG A 77 -2.99 5.34 7.58
N LEU A 78 -4.24 5.41 7.13
CA LEU A 78 -4.76 6.56 6.40
C LEU A 78 -4.62 7.85 7.21
N THR A 79 -5.02 7.82 8.49
CA THR A 79 -4.91 8.98 9.39
C THR A 79 -3.46 9.41 9.56
N GLN A 80 -2.57 8.45 9.81
CA GLN A 80 -1.14 8.72 9.96
C GLN A 80 -0.53 9.31 8.69
N ARG A 81 -0.87 8.77 7.52
CA ARG A 81 -0.27 9.21 6.25
C ARG A 81 -0.83 10.54 5.77
N THR A 82 -2.10 10.80 6.04
CA THR A 82 -2.70 12.12 5.82
C THR A 82 -2.06 13.16 6.74
N LYS A 83 -1.82 12.82 8.01
CA LYS A 83 -1.10 13.72 8.93
C LYS A 83 0.30 14.03 8.40
N GLN A 84 1.06 13.00 8.04
CA GLN A 84 2.40 13.19 7.48
C GLN A 84 2.38 14.03 6.20
N TRP A 85 1.44 13.78 5.29
CA TRP A 85 1.28 14.59 4.09
C TRP A 85 1.02 16.06 4.44
N ARG A 86 0.18 16.36 5.44
CA ARG A 86 -0.05 17.74 5.91
C ARG A 86 1.22 18.36 6.48
N ASP A 87 1.97 17.61 7.27
CA ASP A 87 3.21 18.09 7.89
C ASP A 87 4.31 18.36 6.84
N GLU A 88 4.24 17.69 5.68
CA GLU A 88 5.18 17.86 4.54
C GLU A 88 4.79 19.02 3.61
N GLN A 89 3.56 19.57 3.70
CA GLN A 89 3.15 20.72 2.89
C GLN A 89 3.78 22.01 3.42
N ILE A 90 4.52 22.71 2.55
CA ILE A 90 5.25 23.96 2.86
C ILE A 90 4.28 25.14 3.07
N TYR A 91 3.03 25.03 2.59
CA TYR A 91 1.99 26.05 2.74
C TYR A 91 0.90 25.60 3.71
N GLU A 92 0.32 26.55 4.44
CA GLU A 92 -0.85 26.30 5.28
C GLU A 92 -2.04 25.91 4.40
N VAL A 93 -2.37 24.62 4.38
CA VAL A 93 -3.50 24.09 3.64
C VAL A 93 -4.78 24.45 4.41
N ASP A 94 -5.45 25.53 4.00
CA ASP A 94 -6.79 25.88 4.49
C ASP A 94 -7.80 24.84 3.98
N ILE A 95 -8.16 23.87 4.84
CA ILE A 95 -9.16 22.86 4.53
C ILE A 95 -10.54 23.51 4.61
N ARG A 96 -10.96 24.11 3.50
CA ARG A 96 -12.36 24.50 3.33
C ARG A 96 -13.18 23.26 3.04
N VAL A 97 -13.92 22.80 4.04
CA VAL A 97 -14.96 21.78 3.88
C VAL A 97 -16.07 22.38 3.04
N LEU A 98 -15.94 22.28 1.72
CA LEU A 98 -17.01 22.61 0.80
C LEU A 98 -18.13 21.59 1.01
N ARG A 99 -19.31 22.07 1.44
CA ARG A 99 -20.53 21.26 1.46
C ARG A 99 -20.68 20.66 0.08
N THR A 100 -20.73 19.33 0.00
CA THR A 100 -20.86 18.56 -1.25
C THR A 100 -22.01 19.14 -2.07
N GLN A 101 -21.69 20.03 -3.01
CA GLN A 101 -22.62 20.34 -4.07
C GLN A 101 -22.68 19.07 -4.89
N THR A 102 -23.88 18.53 -5.03
CA THR A 102 -24.26 17.51 -6.01
C THR A 102 -24.12 18.06 -7.43
N LEU A 103 -22.98 18.65 -7.75
CA LEU A 103 -22.53 18.89 -9.10
C LEU A 103 -21.78 17.62 -9.49
N SER A 104 -22.36 16.91 -10.44
CA SER A 104 -21.80 15.77 -11.14
C SER A 104 -20.38 16.10 -11.62
N PHE A 105 -19.38 15.86 -10.77
CA PHE A 105 -17.97 16.00 -11.11
C PHE A 105 -17.62 14.78 -11.95
N ALA A 106 -17.73 14.95 -13.27
CA ALA A 106 -17.02 14.10 -14.19
C ALA A 106 -15.51 14.24 -13.88
N PRO A 107 -14.76 13.13 -13.72
CA PRO A 107 -13.33 13.21 -13.42
C PRO A 107 -12.60 13.97 -14.52
N ALA A 108 -11.68 14.85 -14.14
CA ALA A 108 -10.88 15.68 -15.06
C ALA A 108 -10.00 14.86 -16.03
N GLU A 109 -9.86 13.54 -15.82
CA GLU A 109 -9.31 12.59 -16.81
C GLU A 109 -10.19 12.44 -18.07
N ALA A 110 -11.45 12.87 -18.04
CA ALA A 110 -12.37 12.76 -19.18
C ALA A 110 -11.93 13.58 -20.39
N ILE A 111 -11.10 14.62 -20.21
CA ILE A 111 -10.70 15.54 -21.29
C ILE A 111 -9.76 14.87 -22.31
N ARG A 112 -9.20 13.68 -22.02
CA ARG A 112 -8.43 12.88 -22.98
C ARG A 112 -8.90 11.43 -23.12
N SER A 113 -10.14 11.13 -22.72
CA SER A 113 -10.72 9.81 -22.97
C SER A 113 -11.17 9.72 -24.44
N SER A 114 -10.50 8.89 -25.23
CA SER A 114 -10.92 8.64 -26.62
C SER A 114 -12.36 8.12 -26.64
N LEU A 115 -13.11 8.42 -27.71
CA LEU A 115 -14.49 7.95 -27.90
C LEU A 115 -14.65 6.42 -27.71
N ALA A 116 -13.58 5.65 -27.96
CA ALA A 116 -13.55 4.22 -27.71
C ALA A 116 -13.68 3.86 -26.22
N LEU A 117 -13.03 4.62 -25.33
CA LEU A 117 -13.07 4.40 -23.87
C LEU A 117 -14.45 4.73 -23.28
N ARG A 118 -15.10 5.76 -23.83
CA ARG A 118 -16.50 6.13 -23.51
C ARG A 118 -17.50 5.10 -23.99
N LYS A 119 -17.25 4.42 -25.12
CA LYS A 119 -18.09 3.31 -25.57
C LYS A 119 -17.85 2.04 -24.77
N ALA A 120 -16.61 1.77 -24.35
CA ALA A 120 -16.27 0.58 -23.55
C ALA A 120 -17.02 0.51 -22.21
N THR A 121 -17.44 1.64 -21.65
CA THR A 121 -18.29 1.70 -20.44
C THR A 121 -19.74 1.29 -20.69
N VAL A 122 -20.21 1.38 -21.94
CA VAL A 122 -21.57 1.00 -22.36
C VAL A 122 -21.64 -0.47 -22.78
N LEU A 123 -20.50 -1.10 -23.07
CA LEU A 123 -20.44 -2.53 -23.36
C LEU A 123 -20.45 -3.34 -22.05
N PRO A 124 -21.49 -4.15 -21.79
CA PRO A 124 -21.67 -4.90 -20.54
C PRO A 124 -20.57 -5.96 -20.28
N SER A 125 -19.71 -6.23 -21.25
CA SER A 125 -18.61 -7.22 -21.15
C SER A 125 -17.23 -6.61 -20.87
N THR A 126 -17.05 -5.28 -21.00
CA THR A 126 -15.74 -4.63 -20.89
C THR A 126 -15.54 -3.87 -19.58
N ALA A 127 -16.59 -3.32 -19.00
CA ALA A 127 -16.57 -2.76 -17.65
C ALA A 127 -16.86 -3.85 -16.60
N ARG A 128 -15.92 -4.79 -16.38
CA ARG A 128 -15.98 -5.64 -15.19
C ARG A 128 -15.77 -4.75 -13.97
N SER A 129 -16.85 -4.44 -13.25
CA SER A 129 -16.78 -3.89 -11.90
C SER A 129 -15.80 -4.73 -11.07
N GLY A 130 -14.72 -4.11 -10.59
CA GLY A 130 -13.66 -4.78 -9.83
C GLY A 130 -12.37 -5.09 -10.58
N ALA A 131 -12.30 -4.94 -11.92
CA ALA A 131 -11.03 -5.11 -12.65
C ALA A 131 -9.98 -4.06 -12.25
N ALA A 132 -10.41 -2.81 -12.04
CA ALA A 132 -9.55 -1.76 -11.51
C ALA A 132 -9.08 -2.08 -10.08
N SER A 133 -10.00 -2.52 -9.21
CA SER A 133 -9.67 -2.91 -7.83
C SER A 133 -8.69 -4.08 -7.77
N MET A 134 -8.81 -5.04 -8.68
CA MET A 134 -7.88 -6.17 -8.81
C MET A 134 -6.50 -5.70 -9.28
N ALA A 135 -6.45 -4.78 -10.26
CA ALA A 135 -5.20 -4.20 -10.72
C ALA A 135 -4.50 -3.39 -9.61
N ASP A 136 -5.24 -2.54 -8.88
CA ASP A 136 -4.72 -1.77 -7.75
C ASP A 136 -4.23 -2.68 -6.61
N ALA A 137 -4.98 -3.75 -6.30
CA ALA A 137 -4.58 -4.74 -5.31
C ALA A 137 -3.30 -5.48 -5.73
N GLY A 138 -3.18 -5.86 -7.00
CA GLY A 138 -1.99 -6.50 -7.55
C GLY A 138 -0.77 -5.57 -7.50
N ILE A 139 -0.92 -4.31 -7.94
CA ILE A 139 0.16 -3.32 -7.91
C ILE A 139 0.63 -3.08 -6.47
N ALA A 140 -0.30 -2.92 -5.52
CA ALA A 140 0.02 -2.75 -4.10
C ALA A 140 0.73 -3.99 -3.52
N TRP A 141 0.29 -5.19 -3.89
CA TRP A 141 0.88 -6.45 -3.45
C TRP A 141 2.32 -6.62 -3.96
N VAL A 142 2.56 -6.37 -5.24
CA VAL A 142 3.91 -6.42 -5.85
C VAL A 142 4.83 -5.38 -5.24
N LYS A 143 4.33 -4.15 -5.00
CA LYS A 143 5.13 -3.09 -4.36
C LYS A 143 5.52 -3.49 -2.92
N ALA A 144 4.63 -4.17 -2.20
CA ALA A 144 4.87 -4.67 -0.86
C ALA A 144 5.82 -5.88 -0.84
N SER A 145 5.64 -6.86 -1.74
CA SER A 145 6.51 -8.04 -1.83
C SER A 145 7.95 -7.64 -2.15
N ARG A 146 8.13 -6.72 -3.10
CA ARG A 146 9.45 -6.19 -3.45
C ARG A 146 10.12 -5.51 -2.27
N ARG A 147 9.38 -4.70 -1.49
CA ARG A 147 9.91 -4.06 -0.26
C ARG A 147 10.31 -5.08 0.81
N SER A 148 9.52 -6.14 0.98
CA SER A 148 9.82 -7.26 1.88
C SER A 148 11.12 -7.99 1.48
N GLU A 149 11.31 -8.24 0.18
CA GLU A 149 12.53 -8.85 -0.35
C GLU A 149 13.78 -8.01 -0.06
N TRP A 150 13.71 -6.69 -0.22
CA TRP A 150 14.82 -5.80 0.11
C TRP A 150 15.26 -5.89 1.58
N HIS A 151 14.32 -6.03 2.52
CA HIS A 151 14.67 -6.22 3.93
C HIS A 151 15.29 -7.60 4.22
N ARG A 152 14.99 -8.62 3.41
CA ARG A 152 15.64 -9.93 3.51
C ARG A 152 17.07 -9.86 2.98
N ILE A 153 17.27 -9.26 1.81
CA ILE A 153 18.61 -9.04 1.22
C ILE A 153 19.47 -8.18 2.16
N GLY A 154 18.91 -7.08 2.69
CA GLY A 154 19.60 -6.22 3.64
C GLY A 154 20.04 -6.96 4.91
N ARG A 155 19.19 -7.81 5.50
CA ARG A 155 19.57 -8.62 6.67
C ARG A 155 20.68 -9.63 6.34
N LEU A 156 20.65 -10.25 5.16
CA LEU A 156 21.70 -11.17 4.73
C LEU A 156 23.02 -10.43 4.50
N ALA A 157 22.98 -9.23 3.90
CA ALA A 157 24.16 -8.40 3.70
C ALA A 157 24.78 -7.98 5.04
N VAL A 158 23.97 -7.47 5.99
CA VAL A 158 24.44 -7.11 7.33
C VAL A 158 25.01 -8.32 8.07
N GLY A 159 24.32 -9.47 8.02
CA GLY A 159 24.81 -10.71 8.63
C GLY A 159 26.14 -11.16 8.03
N SER A 160 26.30 -11.04 6.70
CA SER A 160 27.56 -11.36 6.02
C SER A 160 28.69 -10.42 6.44
N VAL A 161 28.44 -9.11 6.52
CA VAL A 161 29.43 -8.13 6.97
C VAL A 161 29.86 -8.39 8.42
N LEU A 162 28.90 -8.66 9.31
CA LEU A 162 29.20 -8.98 10.71
C LEU A 162 30.00 -10.28 10.84
N LEU A 163 29.68 -11.30 10.03
CA LEU A 163 30.40 -12.57 10.04
C LEU A 163 31.84 -12.41 9.54
N VAL A 164 32.04 -11.71 8.42
CA VAL A 164 33.39 -11.44 7.88
C VAL A 164 34.20 -10.56 8.84
N GLY A 165 33.60 -9.49 9.36
CA GLY A 165 34.27 -8.62 10.33
C GLY A 165 34.64 -9.37 11.62
N GLY A 166 33.73 -10.20 12.14
CA GLY A 166 34.00 -11.05 13.30
C GLY A 166 35.11 -12.06 13.05
N LEU A 167 35.17 -12.66 11.85
CA LEU A 167 36.23 -13.59 11.48
C LEU A 167 37.60 -12.90 11.43
N ILE A 168 37.68 -11.71 10.83
CA ILE A 168 38.91 -10.92 10.76
C ILE A 168 39.38 -10.54 12.18
N GLN A 169 38.46 -10.11 13.03
CA GLN A 169 38.77 -9.74 14.41
C GLN A 169 39.23 -10.94 15.23
N TYR A 170 38.60 -12.10 15.05
CA TYR A 170 39.00 -13.34 15.69
C TYR A 170 40.39 -13.82 15.24
N MET A 171 40.69 -13.79 13.94
CA MET A 171 42.01 -14.12 13.39
C MET A 171 43.09 -13.15 13.87
N SER A 172 42.77 -11.85 13.98
CA SER A 172 43.67 -10.84 14.52
C SER A 172 43.99 -11.11 16.01
N TRP A 173 43.00 -11.55 16.78
CA TRP A 173 43.19 -11.90 18.18
C TRP A 173 44.06 -13.16 18.34
N LEU A 174 43.84 -14.19 17.51
CA LEU A 174 44.67 -15.40 17.47
C LEU A 174 46.11 -15.09 17.06
N SER A 175 46.31 -14.20 16.10
CA SER A 175 47.66 -13.78 15.68
C SER A 175 48.40 -12.98 16.74
N ALA A 176 47.70 -12.26 17.62
CA ALA A 176 48.31 -11.47 18.67
C ALA A 176 48.64 -12.29 19.94
N SER A 177 48.11 -13.51 20.05
CA SER A 177 48.30 -14.41 21.19
C SER A 177 49.33 -15.52 20.94
N TYR A 178 49.90 -15.58 19.74
CA TYR A 178 51.01 -16.44 19.34
C TYR A 178 52.30 -15.62 19.17
#